data_AF-A0A386C8I6-F1
#
_entry.id   AF-A0A386C8I6-F1
#
_cell.length_a   1.000
_cell.length_b   1.000
_cell.length_c   1.000
_cell.angle_alpha   90.00
_cell.angle_beta   90.00
_cell.angle_gamma   90.00
#
_symmetry.space_group_name_H-M   'P 1'
#
loop_
_entity.id
_entity.type
_entity.pdbx_description
1 polymer ?
#
loop_
_entity_poly.entity_id
_entity_poly.type
_entity_poly.pdbx_seq_one_letter_code
_entity_poly.pdbx_strand_id
1 'polypeptide(L)'
;SPRATSSRNLRKFLLALSDDIRVLLVKLADRLHNMRTLHHIPSEEKRARIARETMDIYAPLAERIGMYEMMTEMQTLAFRELEPDAYASIMRRLKQLTESGGDLVNRIGLGLQLYLADNGLEAEVTGRQKHPFSIWKKMAERHISFEQLSDVMAFRIIVDDVGDCYRALGLIHRRWPMVPGRFKDYISTPKRNGYRSLHTSVIHDSKMR
;
A
#
# COMPACT_ATOMS: atom_id res chain seq x y z
N SER A 1 5.81 5.95 -29.20
CA SER A 1 4.96 6.10 -27.99
C SER A 1 5.64 5.49 -26.77
N PRO A 2 5.55 6.11 -25.58
CA PRO A 2 6.13 5.59 -24.34
C PRO A 2 5.74 4.13 -24.03
N ARG A 3 4.55 3.69 -24.46
CA ARG A 3 4.09 2.29 -24.41
C ARG A 3 4.98 1.28 -25.17
N ALA A 4 5.62 1.69 -26.26
CA ALA A 4 6.49 0.81 -27.06
C ALA A 4 7.89 0.63 -26.43
N THR A 5 8.37 1.63 -25.69
CA THR A 5 9.64 1.56 -24.96
C THR A 5 9.53 0.65 -23.74
N SER A 6 8.38 0.68 -23.04
CA SER A 6 8.08 -0.24 -21.93
C SER A 6 8.07 -1.71 -22.36
N SER A 7 7.59 -2.07 -23.55
CA SER A 7 7.58 -3.48 -24.00
C SER A 7 8.98 -4.01 -24.32
N ARG A 8 9.87 -3.17 -24.84
CA ARG A 8 11.26 -3.53 -25.16
C ARG A 8 12.12 -3.71 -23.90
N ASN A 9 11.93 -2.83 -22.91
CA ASN A 9 12.56 -2.97 -21.58
C ASN A 9 12.02 -4.19 -20.82
N LEU A 10 10.72 -4.47 -20.97
CA LEU A 10 10.10 -5.67 -20.40
C LEU A 10 10.65 -6.97 -21.00
N ARG A 11 10.92 -6.99 -22.32
CA ARG A 11 11.51 -8.15 -22.98
C ARG A 11 12.95 -8.41 -22.52
N LYS A 12 13.76 -7.36 -22.37
CA LYS A 12 15.10 -7.44 -21.77
C LYS A 12 15.03 -7.89 -20.30
N PHE A 13 14.02 -7.45 -19.56
CA PHE A 13 13.77 -7.87 -18.18
C PHE A 13 13.42 -9.36 -18.07
N LEU A 14 12.54 -9.88 -18.92
CA LEU A 14 12.19 -11.30 -18.94
C LEU A 14 13.37 -12.18 -19.34
N LEU A 15 14.23 -11.71 -20.24
CA LEU A 15 15.47 -12.40 -20.60
C LEU A 15 16.50 -12.39 -19.45
N ALA A 16 16.65 -11.28 -18.72
CA ALA A 16 17.56 -11.20 -17.57
C ALA A 16 17.08 -12.04 -16.36
N LEU A 17 15.76 -12.18 -16.19
CA LEU A 17 15.18 -13.10 -15.20
C LEU A 17 15.37 -14.58 -15.56
N SER A 18 15.54 -14.90 -16.84
CA SER A 18 15.65 -16.27 -17.35
C SER A 18 16.98 -16.94 -16.96
N ASP A 19 18.03 -16.16 -16.72
CA ASP A 19 19.38 -16.69 -16.48
C ASP A 19 19.74 -16.74 -14.99
N ASP A 20 19.42 -15.70 -14.20
CA ASP A 20 19.66 -15.70 -12.74
C ASP A 20 18.92 -14.55 -12.02
N ILE A 21 17.94 -14.89 -11.17
CA ILE A 21 17.18 -13.92 -10.37
C ILE A 21 18.06 -13.08 -9.44
N ARG A 22 19.23 -13.59 -9.01
CA ARG A 22 20.16 -12.87 -8.12
C ARG A 22 20.68 -11.58 -8.75
N VAL A 23 20.85 -11.56 -10.07
CA VAL A 23 21.28 -10.36 -10.79
C VAL A 23 20.23 -9.25 -10.67
N LEU A 24 18.95 -9.60 -10.74
CA LEU A 24 17.87 -8.65 -10.53
C LEU A 24 17.84 -8.14 -9.08
N LEU A 25 18.00 -9.02 -8.10
CA LEU A 25 18.03 -8.65 -6.69
C LEU A 25 19.12 -7.62 -6.40
N VAL A 26 20.34 -7.84 -6.90
CA VAL A 26 21.46 -6.89 -6.77
C VAL A 26 21.12 -5.54 -7.43
N LYS A 27 20.53 -5.54 -8.63
CA LYS A 27 20.12 -4.30 -9.30
C LYS A 27 19.03 -3.53 -8.57
N LEU A 28 18.06 -4.23 -7.97
CA LEU A 28 17.02 -3.59 -7.17
C LEU A 28 17.62 -3.00 -5.89
N ALA A 29 18.56 -3.69 -5.24
CA ALA A 29 19.25 -3.19 -4.06
C ALA A 29 20.08 -1.95 -4.36
N ASP A 30 20.87 -1.98 -5.44
CA ASP A 30 21.64 -0.81 -5.92
C ASP A 30 20.71 0.37 -6.25
N ARG A 31 19.62 0.11 -6.99
CA ARG A 31 18.66 1.18 -7.31
C ARG A 31 18.04 1.78 -6.06
N LEU A 32 17.65 0.95 -5.09
CA LEU A 32 17.08 1.43 -3.83
C LEU A 32 18.10 2.28 -3.06
N HIS A 33 19.37 1.86 -3.00
CA HIS A 33 20.43 2.65 -2.40
C HIS A 33 20.59 4.02 -3.10
N ASN A 34 20.64 4.03 -4.43
CA ASN A 34 20.71 5.26 -5.22
C ASN A 34 19.51 6.20 -4.96
N MET A 35 18.32 5.66 -4.75
CA MET A 35 17.14 6.45 -4.38
C MET A 35 17.24 7.05 -2.97
N ARG A 36 17.87 6.35 -2.01
CA ARG A 36 18.08 6.86 -0.64
C ARG A 36 19.06 8.04 -0.63
N THR A 37 20.09 7.98 -1.47
CA THR A 37 21.16 9.00 -1.57
C THR A 37 20.94 10.03 -2.67
N LEU A 38 19.78 10.00 -3.33
CA LEU A 38 19.47 10.81 -4.53
C LEU A 38 19.61 12.32 -4.32
N HIS A 39 19.40 12.79 -3.08
CA HIS A 39 19.50 14.18 -2.67
C HIS A 39 20.92 14.77 -2.77
N HIS A 40 21.97 13.92 -2.84
CA HIS A 40 23.34 14.38 -3.08
C HIS A 40 23.60 14.79 -4.54
N ILE A 41 22.68 14.50 -5.47
CA ILE A 41 22.79 14.93 -6.87
C ILE A 41 22.29 16.38 -7.00
N PRO A 42 23.14 17.35 -7.39
CA PRO A 42 22.73 18.75 -7.45
C PRO A 42 21.69 19.02 -8.53
N SER A 43 21.80 18.33 -9.68
CA SER A 43 20.89 18.51 -10.81
C SER A 43 19.51 17.91 -10.53
N GLU A 44 18.50 18.77 -10.47
CA GLU A 44 17.10 18.37 -10.27
C GLU A 44 16.58 17.52 -11.42
N GLU A 45 16.93 17.88 -12.66
CA GLU A 45 16.57 17.11 -13.85
C GLU A 45 17.11 15.68 -13.77
N LYS A 46 18.36 15.52 -13.31
CA LYS A 46 18.97 14.19 -13.12
C LYS A 46 18.24 13.42 -12.03
N ARG A 47 17.87 14.06 -10.91
CA ARG A 47 17.07 13.42 -9.83
C ARG A 47 15.72 12.97 -10.36
N ALA A 48 14.98 13.84 -11.03
CA ALA A 48 13.67 13.55 -11.60
C ALA A 48 13.73 12.40 -12.63
N ARG A 49 14.76 12.37 -13.48
CA ARG A 49 14.94 11.29 -14.46
C ARG A 49 15.15 9.94 -13.77
N ILE A 50 16.00 9.88 -12.73
CA ILE A 50 16.24 8.65 -11.96
C ILE A 50 14.95 8.22 -11.25
N ALA A 51 14.23 9.15 -10.63
CA ALA A 51 12.96 8.88 -9.95
C ALA A 51 11.88 8.34 -10.90
N ARG A 52 11.74 8.91 -12.12
CA ARG A 52 10.82 8.38 -13.15
C ARG A 52 11.20 6.96 -13.55
N GLU A 53 12.47 6.71 -13.83
CA GLU A 53 12.95 5.37 -14.19
C GLU A 53 12.67 4.35 -13.06
N THR A 54 12.86 4.75 -11.81
CA THR A 54 12.51 3.94 -10.63
C THR A 54 11.02 3.60 -10.60
N MET A 55 10.14 4.56 -10.86
CA MET A 55 8.68 4.34 -10.91
C MET A 55 8.26 3.45 -12.07
N ASP A 56 8.78 3.69 -13.27
CA ASP A 56 8.33 3.06 -14.50
C ASP A 56 8.91 1.65 -14.69
N ILE A 57 10.10 1.41 -14.14
CA ILE A 57 10.84 0.16 -14.32
C ILE A 57 10.96 -0.56 -12.98
N TYR A 58 11.83 -0.09 -12.09
CA TYR A 58 12.32 -0.89 -10.95
C TYR A 58 11.24 -1.23 -9.91
N ALA A 59 10.34 -0.31 -9.59
CA ALA A 59 9.24 -0.57 -8.67
C ALA A 59 8.29 -1.68 -9.20
N PRO A 60 7.79 -1.61 -10.45
CA PRO A 60 7.06 -2.71 -11.07
C PRO A 60 7.83 -4.04 -11.13
N LEU A 61 9.16 -4.01 -11.27
CA LEU A 61 9.97 -5.24 -11.22
C LEU A 61 9.94 -5.86 -9.82
N ALA A 62 10.16 -5.05 -8.78
CA ALA A 62 10.10 -5.50 -7.40
C ALA A 62 8.70 -6.06 -7.04
N GLU A 63 7.62 -5.43 -7.51
CA GLU A 63 6.24 -5.93 -7.33
C GLU A 63 6.06 -7.35 -7.89
N ARG A 64 6.58 -7.59 -9.11
CA ARG A 64 6.40 -8.87 -9.82
C ARG A 64 7.06 -10.06 -9.13
N ILE A 65 8.17 -9.83 -8.43
CA ILE A 65 8.87 -10.86 -7.68
C ILE A 65 8.51 -10.88 -6.19
N GLY A 66 7.47 -10.13 -5.79
CA GLY A 66 6.95 -10.12 -4.41
C GLY A 66 7.74 -9.26 -3.41
N MET A 67 8.67 -8.42 -3.87
CA MET A 67 9.47 -7.53 -3.01
C MET A 67 8.72 -6.22 -2.71
N TYR A 68 7.59 -6.34 -2.03
CA TYR A 68 6.68 -5.21 -1.78
C TYR A 68 7.29 -4.10 -0.91
N GLU A 69 8.15 -4.42 0.05
CA GLU A 69 8.80 -3.42 0.90
C GLU A 69 9.75 -2.53 0.09
N MET A 70 10.65 -3.15 -0.68
CA MET A 70 11.56 -2.41 -1.58
C MET A 70 10.79 -1.60 -2.63
N MET A 71 9.74 -2.20 -3.23
CA MET A 71 8.87 -1.49 -4.17
C MET A 71 8.28 -0.22 -3.51
N THR A 72 7.71 -0.37 -2.32
CA THR A 72 7.02 0.72 -1.62
C THR A 72 7.99 1.84 -1.23
N GLU A 73 9.18 1.47 -0.78
CA GLU A 73 10.22 2.44 -0.43
C GLU A 73 10.71 3.20 -1.67
N MET A 74 11.04 2.49 -2.75
CA MET A 74 11.43 3.09 -4.04
C MET A 74 10.36 4.05 -4.56
N GLN A 75 9.08 3.65 -4.50
CA GLN A 75 7.96 4.50 -4.90
C GLN A 75 7.84 5.74 -4.02
N THR A 76 8.01 5.61 -2.70
CA THR A 76 7.91 6.75 -1.79
C THR A 76 9.04 7.75 -2.02
N LEU A 77 10.27 7.26 -2.23
CA LEU A 77 11.43 8.09 -2.54
C LEU A 77 11.27 8.78 -3.90
N ALA A 78 10.83 8.06 -4.93
CA ALA A 78 10.59 8.65 -6.24
C ALA A 78 9.44 9.67 -6.21
N PHE A 79 8.36 9.39 -5.48
CA PHE A 79 7.24 10.32 -5.31
C PHE A 79 7.68 11.64 -4.70
N ARG A 80 8.56 11.61 -3.68
CA ARG A 80 9.11 12.83 -3.06
C ARG A 80 9.84 13.72 -4.07
N GLU A 81 10.59 13.12 -5.00
CA GLU A 81 11.33 13.89 -6.01
C GLU A 81 10.46 14.36 -7.18
N LEU A 82 9.44 13.58 -7.55
CA LEU A 82 8.60 13.89 -8.71
C LEU A 82 7.48 14.87 -8.38
N GLU A 83 6.94 14.81 -7.16
CA GLU A 83 5.76 15.56 -6.72
C GLU A 83 5.97 16.11 -5.30
N PRO A 84 6.96 16.99 -5.08
CA PRO A 84 7.41 17.40 -3.74
C PRO A 84 6.30 18.09 -2.93
N ASP A 85 5.48 18.92 -3.56
CA ASP A 85 4.37 19.63 -2.89
C ASP A 85 3.27 18.66 -2.42
N ALA A 86 2.92 17.70 -3.29
CA ALA A 86 1.94 16.67 -2.95
C ALA A 86 2.47 15.76 -1.82
N TYR A 87 3.75 15.39 -1.89
CA TYR A 87 4.42 14.64 -0.83
C TYR A 87 4.37 15.39 0.51
N ALA A 88 4.80 16.66 0.52
CA ALA A 88 4.81 17.49 1.72
C ALA A 88 3.39 17.65 2.31
N SER A 89 2.38 17.86 1.46
CA SER A 89 0.99 17.97 1.87
C SER A 89 0.47 16.69 2.53
N ILE A 90 0.72 15.52 1.93
CA ILE A 90 0.31 14.22 2.47
C ILE A 90 1.04 13.92 3.78
N MET A 91 2.35 14.17 3.83
CA MET A 91 3.15 13.95 5.05
C MET A 91 2.68 14.83 6.21
N ARG A 92 2.34 16.09 5.96
CA ARG A 92 1.77 16.97 6.98
C ARG A 92 0.44 16.43 7.53
N ARG A 93 -0.47 15.98 6.66
CA ARG A 93 -1.76 15.41 7.09
C ARG A 93 -1.59 14.09 7.84
N LEU A 94 -0.67 13.23 7.41
CA LEU A 94 -0.30 11.99 8.12
C LEU A 94 0.31 12.27 9.50
N LYS A 95 1.17 13.29 9.60
CA LYS A 95 1.76 13.73 10.86
C LYS A 95 0.67 14.24 11.80
N GLN A 96 -0.25 15.09 11.32
CA GLN A 96 -1.39 15.55 12.10
C GLN A 96 -2.28 14.41 12.59
N LEU A 97 -2.56 13.41 11.75
CA LEU A 97 -3.30 12.20 12.16
C LEU A 97 -2.59 11.43 13.27
N THR A 98 -1.26 11.30 13.17
CA THR A 98 -0.45 10.61 14.19
C THR A 98 -0.39 11.41 15.50
N GLU A 99 -0.16 12.71 15.44
CA GLU A 99 -0.07 13.61 16.61
C GLU A 99 -1.42 13.79 17.31
N SER A 100 -2.51 13.91 16.54
CA SER A 100 -3.87 14.09 17.10
C SER A 100 -4.51 12.77 17.53
N GLY A 101 -4.10 11.65 16.90
CA GLY A 101 -4.66 10.32 17.14
C GLY A 101 -3.98 9.54 18.26
N GLY A 102 -2.75 9.90 18.65
CA GLY A 102 -1.92 9.06 19.50
C GLY A 102 -1.86 7.64 18.96
N ASP A 103 -1.97 6.64 19.83
CA ASP A 103 -2.07 5.24 19.45
C ASP A 103 -3.47 4.84 18.93
N LEU A 104 -4.08 5.65 18.05
CA LEU A 104 -5.42 5.37 17.49
C LEU A 104 -5.45 4.05 16.73
N VAL A 105 -4.37 3.76 15.99
CA VAL A 105 -4.26 2.51 15.22
C VAL A 105 -4.23 1.32 16.17
N ASN A 106 -3.40 1.29 17.22
CA ASN A 106 -3.42 0.12 18.10
C ASN A 106 -4.69 0.09 18.97
N ARG A 107 -5.27 1.25 19.34
CA ARG A 107 -6.57 1.27 20.06
C ARG A 107 -7.70 0.64 19.24
N ILE A 108 -7.84 1.06 17.97
CA ILE A 108 -8.85 0.47 17.07
C ILE A 108 -8.51 -1.01 16.81
N GLY A 109 -7.23 -1.33 16.60
CA GLY A 109 -6.76 -2.71 16.40
C GLY A 109 -7.09 -3.62 17.58
N LEU A 110 -6.81 -3.19 18.81
CA LEU A 110 -7.13 -3.89 20.04
C LEU A 110 -8.65 -4.02 20.23
N GLY A 111 -9.40 -2.94 19.98
CA GLY A 111 -10.87 -2.97 20.04
C GLY A 111 -11.49 -3.96 19.04
N LEU A 112 -10.94 -4.03 17.82
CA LEU A 112 -11.31 -5.04 16.82
C LEU A 112 -10.99 -6.44 17.32
N GLN A 113 -9.79 -6.67 17.85
CA GLN A 113 -9.37 -7.98 18.35
C GLN A 113 -10.26 -8.48 19.50
N LEU A 114 -10.51 -7.62 20.49
CA LEU A 114 -11.40 -7.92 21.62
C LEU A 114 -12.83 -8.20 21.13
N TYR A 115 -13.36 -7.38 20.22
CA TYR A 115 -14.70 -7.59 19.69
C TYR A 115 -14.86 -8.93 18.97
N LEU A 116 -13.85 -9.36 18.20
CA LEU A 116 -13.87 -10.67 17.54
C LEU A 116 -13.80 -11.81 18.58
N ALA A 117 -12.92 -11.68 19.57
CA ALA A 117 -12.77 -12.66 20.66
C ALA A 117 -14.06 -12.81 21.49
N ASP A 118 -14.71 -11.70 21.86
CA ASP A 118 -15.99 -11.68 22.59
C ASP A 118 -17.13 -12.37 21.82
N ASN A 119 -16.99 -12.46 20.49
CA ASN A 119 -17.93 -13.17 19.62
C ASN A 119 -17.43 -14.58 19.24
N GLY A 120 -16.47 -15.10 19.99
CA GLY A 120 -15.93 -16.47 19.87
C GLY A 120 -15.09 -16.69 18.61
N LEU A 121 -14.45 -15.65 18.08
CA LEU A 121 -13.57 -15.74 16.92
C LEU A 121 -12.16 -15.27 17.30
N GLU A 122 -11.23 -16.21 17.38
CA GLU A 122 -9.81 -15.91 17.56
C GLU A 122 -9.22 -15.35 16.25
N ALA A 123 -8.54 -14.21 16.35
CA ALA A 123 -7.94 -13.57 15.19
C ALA A 123 -6.74 -12.70 15.59
N GLU A 124 -5.73 -12.65 14.73
CA GLU A 124 -4.64 -11.68 14.82
C GLU A 124 -5.04 -10.40 14.08
N VAL A 125 -5.03 -9.26 14.79
CA VAL A 125 -5.36 -7.96 14.19
C VAL A 125 -4.12 -7.08 14.14
N THR A 126 -3.70 -6.72 12.92
CA THR A 126 -2.59 -5.79 12.70
C THR A 126 -3.09 -4.53 11.99
N GLY A 127 -2.86 -3.38 12.60
CA GLY A 127 -3.13 -2.08 12.00
C GLY A 127 -1.91 -1.53 11.28
N ARG A 128 -2.10 -0.93 10.11
CA ARG A 128 -1.05 -0.13 9.45
C ARG A 128 -1.61 1.14 8.82
N GLN A 129 -0.77 2.17 8.81
CA GLN A 129 -1.00 3.34 7.98
C GLN A 129 -0.54 3.04 6.55
N LYS A 130 -1.24 3.58 5.56
CA LYS A 130 -0.79 3.50 4.18
C LYS A 130 0.42 4.38 3.94
N HIS A 131 1.28 3.92 3.02
CA HIS A 131 2.43 4.70 2.57
C HIS A 131 2.00 5.92 1.74
N PRO A 132 2.74 7.04 1.81
CA PRO A 132 2.39 8.31 1.17
C PRO A 132 2.07 8.19 -0.32
N PHE A 133 2.89 7.45 -1.08
CA PHE A 133 2.66 7.25 -2.51
C PHE A 133 1.34 6.52 -2.80
N SER A 134 0.98 5.52 -1.99
CA SER A 134 -0.29 4.79 -2.14
C SER A 134 -1.50 5.67 -1.86
N ILE A 135 -1.37 6.62 -0.93
CA ILE A 135 -2.40 7.62 -0.64
C ILE A 135 -2.53 8.56 -1.83
N TRP A 136 -1.43 9.15 -2.29
CA TRP A 136 -1.40 10.05 -3.44
C TRP A 136 -2.01 9.40 -4.68
N LYS A 137 -1.56 8.19 -5.02
CA LYS A 137 -2.06 7.44 -6.17
C LYS A 137 -3.58 7.24 -6.11
N LYS A 138 -4.11 6.88 -4.93
CA LYS A 138 -5.56 6.72 -4.72
C LYS A 138 -6.33 8.04 -4.83
N MET A 139 -5.76 9.14 -4.32
CA MET A 139 -6.36 10.48 -4.46
C MET A 139 -6.43 10.89 -5.93
N ALA A 140 -5.33 10.70 -6.67
CA ALA A 140 -5.22 11.04 -8.08
C ALA A 140 -6.17 10.19 -8.95
N GLU A 141 -6.19 8.86 -8.76
CA GLU A 141 -7.05 7.95 -9.53
C GLU A 141 -8.55 8.17 -9.31
N ARG A 142 -8.94 8.68 -8.14
CA ARG A 142 -10.35 8.84 -7.74
C ARG A 142 -10.82 10.29 -7.73
N HIS A 143 -9.92 11.25 -7.97
CA HIS A 143 -10.18 12.68 -7.86
C HIS A 143 -10.80 13.08 -6.51
N ILE A 144 -10.25 12.54 -5.41
CA ILE A 144 -10.73 12.79 -4.04
C ILE A 144 -9.70 13.55 -3.21
N SER A 145 -10.17 14.36 -2.25
CA SER A 145 -9.30 14.99 -1.25
C SER A 145 -8.81 13.98 -0.20
N PHE A 146 -7.82 14.36 0.60
CA PHE A 146 -7.32 13.52 1.68
C PHE A 146 -8.38 13.30 2.77
N GLU A 147 -9.22 14.31 3.04
CA GLU A 147 -10.33 14.22 4.02
C GLU A 147 -11.36 13.18 3.60
N GLN A 148 -11.56 13.01 2.29
CA GLN A 148 -12.44 12.00 1.72
C GLN A 148 -11.79 10.60 1.70
N LEU A 149 -10.52 10.49 2.06
CA LEU A 149 -9.79 9.23 2.07
C LEU A 149 -10.12 8.45 3.35
N SER A 150 -11.22 7.71 3.29
CA SER A 150 -11.69 6.84 4.39
C SER A 150 -10.75 5.67 4.72
N ASP A 151 -9.69 5.47 3.94
CA ASP A 151 -8.81 4.31 4.01
C ASP A 151 -7.34 4.67 4.27
N VAL A 152 -7.05 5.74 5.02
CA VAL A 152 -5.67 6.05 5.46
C VAL A 152 -5.15 4.97 6.41
N MET A 153 -6.01 4.53 7.33
CA MET A 153 -5.77 3.39 8.21
C MET A 153 -6.34 2.11 7.58
N ALA A 154 -5.59 1.02 7.70
CA ALA A 154 -6.06 -0.29 7.28
C ALA A 154 -5.73 -1.31 8.38
N PHE A 155 -6.70 -2.18 8.65
CA PHE A 155 -6.55 -3.29 9.60
C PHE A 155 -6.56 -4.60 8.81
N ARG A 156 -5.63 -5.48 9.13
CA ARG A 156 -5.58 -6.84 8.65
C ARG A 156 -6.01 -7.75 9.79
N ILE A 157 -6.96 -8.61 9.49
CA ILE A 157 -7.45 -9.65 10.39
C ILE A 157 -6.98 -10.97 9.76
N ILE A 158 -6.19 -11.74 10.50
CA ILE A 158 -5.73 -13.07 10.10
C ILE A 158 -6.46 -14.09 10.96
N VAL A 159 -7.01 -15.10 10.31
CA VAL A 159 -7.80 -16.20 10.90
C VAL A 159 -7.35 -17.52 10.27
N ASP A 160 -7.76 -18.64 10.88
CA ASP A 160 -7.26 -19.97 10.52
C ASP A 160 -7.83 -20.49 9.20
N ASP A 161 -9.09 -20.18 8.88
CA ASP A 161 -9.74 -20.69 7.68
C ASP A 161 -10.62 -19.68 6.92
N VAL A 162 -11.11 -20.15 5.77
CA VAL A 162 -11.95 -19.34 4.87
C VAL A 162 -13.33 -19.05 5.48
N GLY A 163 -13.90 -19.98 6.24
CA GLY A 163 -15.19 -19.78 6.92
C GLY A 163 -15.10 -18.64 7.92
N ASP A 164 -14.02 -18.61 8.69
CA ASP A 164 -13.74 -17.56 9.65
C ASP A 164 -13.46 -16.20 9.00
N CYS A 165 -12.96 -16.15 7.76
CA CYS A 165 -12.87 -14.89 7.01
C CYS A 165 -14.26 -14.26 6.82
N TYR A 166 -15.25 -15.06 6.42
CA TYR A 166 -16.62 -14.58 6.21
C TYR A 166 -17.34 -14.32 7.55
N ARG A 167 -17.03 -15.10 8.59
CA ARG A 167 -17.52 -14.84 9.95
C ARG A 167 -17.01 -13.49 10.48
N ALA A 168 -15.71 -13.22 10.34
CA ALA A 168 -15.11 -11.94 10.67
C ALA A 168 -15.79 -10.80 9.90
N LEU A 169 -15.97 -10.93 8.58
CA LEU A 169 -16.68 -9.94 7.77
C LEU A 169 -18.07 -9.63 8.31
N GLY A 170 -18.85 -10.66 8.66
CA GLY A 170 -20.18 -10.51 9.23
C GLY A 170 -20.19 -9.78 10.57
N LEU A 171 -19.25 -10.12 11.47
CA LEU A 171 -19.09 -9.43 12.75
C LEU A 171 -18.75 -7.95 12.54
N ILE A 172 -17.78 -7.65 11.66
CA ILE A 172 -17.38 -6.28 11.33
C ILE A 172 -18.56 -5.48 10.78
N HIS A 173 -19.33 -6.02 9.84
CA HIS A 173 -20.48 -5.33 9.24
C HIS A 173 -21.67 -5.16 10.19
N ARG A 174 -21.80 -6.01 11.22
CA ARG A 174 -22.79 -5.83 12.29
C ARG A 174 -22.42 -4.68 13.23
N ARG A 175 -21.14 -4.55 13.55
CA ARG A 175 -20.66 -3.51 14.49
C ARG A 175 -20.49 -2.15 13.85
N TRP A 176 -20.05 -2.10 12.58
CA TRP A 176 -19.78 -0.87 11.84
C TRP A 176 -20.44 -0.91 10.46
N PRO A 177 -21.24 0.13 10.10
CA PRO A 177 -21.84 0.22 8.78
C PRO A 177 -20.80 0.17 7.66
N MET A 178 -21.01 -0.70 6.66
CA MET A 178 -20.13 -0.74 5.50
C MET A 178 -20.31 0.48 4.60
N VAL A 179 -19.22 0.91 3.97
CA VAL A 179 -19.27 1.93 2.92
C VAL A 179 -19.71 1.28 1.61
N PRO A 180 -20.82 1.71 0.98
CA PRO A 180 -21.31 1.11 -0.26
C PRO A 180 -20.25 1.08 -1.37
N GLY A 181 -20.20 -0.03 -2.12
CA GLY A 181 -19.24 -0.21 -3.23
C GLY A 181 -17.77 -0.37 -2.79
N ARG A 182 -17.49 -0.51 -1.48
CA ARG A 182 -16.14 -0.72 -0.95
C ARG A 182 -15.86 -2.13 -0.43
N PHE A 183 -16.74 -3.08 -0.73
CA PHE A 183 -16.51 -4.51 -0.49
C PHE A 183 -15.93 -5.19 -1.73
N LYS A 184 -14.91 -6.04 -1.54
CA LYS A 184 -14.34 -6.89 -2.60
C LYS A 184 -13.99 -8.26 -2.03
N ASP A 185 -14.49 -9.30 -2.69
CA ASP A 185 -14.23 -10.69 -2.33
C ASP A 185 -13.14 -11.30 -3.24
N TYR A 186 -11.89 -11.19 -2.82
CA TYR A 186 -10.77 -11.85 -3.53
C TYR A 186 -10.55 -13.30 -3.08
N ILE A 187 -11.34 -13.84 -2.15
CA ILE A 187 -11.32 -15.29 -1.85
C ILE A 187 -12.06 -16.01 -2.99
N SER A 188 -13.28 -15.57 -3.29
CA SER A 188 -14.10 -16.09 -4.39
C SER A 188 -13.57 -15.70 -5.77
N THR A 189 -13.02 -14.48 -5.90
CA THR A 189 -12.40 -14.00 -7.15
C THR A 189 -10.93 -13.63 -6.97
N PRO A 190 -10.01 -14.61 -6.89
CA PRO A 190 -8.59 -14.36 -6.69
C PRO A 190 -7.99 -13.43 -7.75
N LYS A 191 -7.01 -12.61 -7.34
CA LYS A 191 -6.24 -11.81 -8.30
C LYS A 191 -5.36 -12.73 -9.16
N ARG A 192 -4.92 -12.22 -10.31
CA ARG A 192 -4.04 -12.93 -11.26
C ARG A 192 -2.74 -13.46 -10.63
N ASN A 193 -2.24 -12.82 -9.57
CA ASN A 193 -1.04 -13.24 -8.84
C ASN A 193 -1.32 -14.24 -7.70
N GLY A 194 -2.53 -14.81 -7.63
CA GLY A 194 -2.92 -15.75 -6.58
C GLY A 194 -3.34 -15.10 -5.25
N TYR A 195 -3.32 -13.77 -5.13
CA TYR A 195 -3.72 -13.08 -3.91
C TYR A 195 -5.20 -13.31 -3.57
N ARG A 196 -5.45 -13.71 -2.31
CA ARG A 196 -6.78 -13.95 -1.73
C ARG A 196 -6.95 -13.21 -0.41
N SER A 197 -8.08 -12.52 -0.22
CA SER A 197 -8.46 -11.77 0.98
C SER A 197 -9.86 -11.19 0.80
N LEU A 198 -10.59 -10.95 1.90
CA LEU A 198 -11.76 -10.07 1.88
C LEU A 198 -11.33 -8.63 2.15
N HIS A 199 -11.78 -7.67 1.34
CA HIS A 199 -11.54 -6.24 1.55
C HIS A 199 -12.87 -5.56 1.82
N THR A 200 -12.97 -4.82 2.91
CA THR A 200 -14.13 -3.97 3.22
C THR A 200 -13.69 -2.62 3.75
N SER A 201 -14.50 -1.58 3.55
CA SER A 201 -14.37 -0.31 4.25
C SER A 201 -15.61 -0.09 5.09
N VAL A 202 -15.45 0.32 6.34
CA VAL A 202 -16.54 0.58 7.27
C VAL A 202 -16.41 1.98 7.86
N ILE A 203 -17.52 2.53 8.34
CA ILE A 203 -17.54 3.83 9.01
C ILE A 203 -17.28 3.58 10.51
N HIS A 204 -16.14 4.05 10.98
CA HIS A 204 -15.79 4.04 12.40
C HIS A 204 -16.10 5.41 12.99
N ASP A 205 -17.19 5.52 13.75
CA ASP A 205 -17.49 6.73 14.52
C ASP A 205 -16.94 6.60 15.95
N SER A 206 -16.04 7.50 16.33
CA SER A 206 -15.53 7.61 17.71
C SER A 206 -16.60 7.92 18.76
N LYS A 207 -17.81 8.33 18.33
CA LYS A 207 -18.95 8.62 19.20
C LYS A 207 -19.96 7.48 19.31
N MET A 208 -19.80 6.39 18.55
CA MET A 208 -20.65 5.21 18.70
C MET A 208 -20.20 4.42 19.94
N ARG A 209 -20.64 4.92 21.10
CA ARG A 209 -20.68 4.18 22.37
C ARG A 209 -21.50 2.92 22.20
#